data_AF-A0A2M9U0K1-F1
#
_entry.id   AF-A0A2M9U0K1-F1
#
_cell.length_a   1.000
_cell.length_b   1.000
_cell.length_c   1.000
_cell.angle_alpha   90.00
_cell.angle_beta   90.00
_cell.angle_gamma   90.00
#
_symmetry.space_group_name_H-M   'P 1'
#
loop_
_entity.id
_entity.type
_entity.pdbx_description
1 polymer ?
#
loop_
_entity_poly.entity_id
_entity_poly.type
_entity_poly.pdbx_seq_one_letter_code
_entity_poly.pdbx_strand_id
1 'polypeptide(L)'
;MLLTGLAVMSGTYIPAASSQIISFANPFTGVGSAQQEISLNPCLPEAEVQNHFGAGAVGLLQQARRPWPQNMCQDRTIARNLADWLYNSSALLAKTDRPLVMADIIRKRTEALLACRDLRCLHDKLPPMVDWAKTNLDRTPVYGIDDQPISVEGALLSLPKLSLRGLDLPLPGQNKFCGGGGIDDLDFFSTNLKVSGKAYVLVKCKADNGERKNWILENDGGKDWRAVVDLRANAMQIGNLRRNNHPIIFSYLEESRGTRVRILSYQDNSYREMLRYLVVEDRSKLAHAFEVERQ
;
A
#
# COMPACT_ATOMS: atom_id res chain seq x y z
N MET A 1 -28.76 6.56 32.48
CA MET A 1 -27.81 7.65 32.79
C MET A 1 -26.40 7.07 32.82
N LEU A 2 -25.52 7.66 32.01
CA LEU A 2 -24.04 7.50 31.90
C LEU A 2 -23.48 6.09 31.59
N LEU A 3 -22.98 5.82 30.37
CA LEU A 3 -21.66 6.20 29.78
C LEU A 3 -20.47 5.72 30.63
N THR A 4 -19.75 4.69 30.14
CA THR A 4 -18.31 4.74 29.79
C THR A 4 -17.79 3.32 29.54
N GLY A 5 -16.95 3.17 28.52
CA GLY A 5 -16.42 1.88 28.06
C GLY A 5 -15.98 1.86 26.59
N LEU A 6 -15.96 3.03 25.94
CA LEU A 6 -15.09 3.27 24.79
C LEU A 6 -13.65 3.12 25.29
N ALA A 7 -13.01 1.99 24.99
CA ALA A 7 -11.58 1.86 25.14
C ALA A 7 -10.94 2.91 24.23
N VAL A 8 -10.35 3.92 24.86
CA VAL A 8 -9.45 4.88 24.25
C VAL A 8 -8.33 4.08 23.60
N MET A 9 -8.36 4.02 22.26
CA MET A 9 -7.26 3.53 21.44
C MET A 9 -6.11 4.54 21.54
N SER A 10 -5.44 4.52 22.68
CA SER A 10 -4.17 5.21 22.88
C SER A 10 -3.17 4.53 21.96
N GLY A 11 -2.59 5.29 21.03
CA GLY A 11 -1.66 4.80 20.03
C GLY A 11 -0.45 4.11 20.63
N THR A 12 -0.52 2.80 20.75
CA THR A 12 0.64 1.92 20.86
C THR A 12 0.80 1.19 19.54
N TYR A 13 1.87 1.57 18.86
CA TYR A 13 2.45 1.00 17.65
C TYR A 13 2.03 -0.46 17.42
N ILE A 14 1.17 -0.69 16.42
CA ILE A 14 1.11 -1.98 15.74
C ILE A 14 2.46 -2.10 15.01
N PRO A 15 3.34 -3.05 15.36
CA PRO A 15 4.53 -3.26 14.57
C PRO A 15 4.07 -3.70 13.18
N ALA A 16 4.64 -3.07 12.15
CA ALA A 16 4.51 -3.53 10.77
C ALA A 16 5.14 -4.91 10.65
N ALA A 17 4.39 -5.95 11.01
CA ALA A 17 4.77 -7.32 10.74
C ALA A 17 4.76 -7.50 9.21
N SER A 18 5.97 -7.72 8.72
CA SER A 18 6.30 -8.11 7.36
C SER A 18 5.44 -9.29 6.91
N SER A 19 5.32 -9.43 5.59
CA SER A 19 4.63 -10.46 4.83
C SER A 19 5.03 -11.90 5.18
N GLN A 20 4.68 -12.37 6.37
CA GLN A 20 4.73 -13.79 6.72
C GLN A 20 3.35 -14.38 6.52
N ILE A 21 3.25 -15.22 5.50
CA ILE A 21 2.25 -16.30 5.47
C ILE A 21 2.40 -17.01 6.82
N ILE A 22 1.32 -17.14 7.59
CA ILE A 22 1.32 -17.93 8.83
C ILE A 22 1.81 -19.34 8.45
N SER A 23 3.04 -19.65 8.83
CA SER A 23 3.50 -21.02 8.84
C SER A 23 2.85 -21.67 10.07
N PHE A 24 1.95 -22.62 9.86
CA PHE A 24 1.32 -23.41 10.94
C PHE A 24 2.33 -24.23 11.77
N ALA A 25 3.64 -24.07 11.55
CA ALA A 25 4.69 -24.59 12.41
C ALA A 25 4.87 -23.80 13.73
N ASN A 26 4.44 -22.52 13.77
CA ASN A 26 4.38 -21.74 15.00
C ASN A 26 2.94 -21.21 15.20
N PRO A 27 2.24 -21.60 16.27
CA PRO A 27 0.86 -21.18 16.49
C PRO A 27 0.73 -19.72 16.92
N PHE A 28 1.84 -19.07 17.34
CA PHE A 28 1.89 -17.67 17.72
C PHE A 28 2.32 -16.77 16.56
N THR A 29 1.71 -15.59 16.49
CA THR A 29 1.97 -14.59 15.45
C THR A 29 3.11 -13.63 15.79
N GLY A 30 3.58 -13.64 17.05
CA GLY A 30 4.64 -12.78 17.56
C GLY A 30 4.17 -11.40 18.02
N VAL A 31 2.89 -11.22 18.30
CA VAL A 31 2.34 -9.95 18.80
C VAL A 31 2.62 -9.77 20.30
N GLY A 32 2.90 -8.54 20.73
CA GLY A 32 3.57 -8.22 21.99
C GLY A 32 2.82 -8.52 23.30
N SER A 33 1.66 -9.20 23.28
CA SER A 33 0.93 -9.59 24.49
C SER A 33 0.07 -10.85 24.30
N ALA A 34 -0.14 -11.59 25.40
CA ALA A 34 -0.99 -12.77 25.44
C ALA A 34 -2.43 -12.49 24.98
N GLN A 35 -2.99 -11.34 25.38
CA GLN A 35 -4.34 -10.95 25.01
C GLN A 35 -4.50 -10.78 23.50
N GLN A 36 -3.48 -10.24 22.82
CA GLN A 36 -3.48 -10.07 21.37
C GLN A 36 -3.29 -11.40 20.64
N GLU A 37 -2.42 -12.30 21.10
CA GLU A 37 -2.28 -13.62 20.49
C GLU A 37 -3.59 -14.43 20.59
N ILE A 38 -4.22 -14.41 21.77
CA ILE A 38 -5.47 -15.13 22.02
C ILE A 38 -6.64 -14.55 21.21
N SER A 39 -6.69 -13.23 21.00
CA SER A 39 -7.74 -12.61 20.18
C SER A 39 -7.60 -12.93 18.70
N LEU A 40 -6.39 -13.21 18.23
CA LEU A 40 -6.12 -13.63 16.85
C LEU A 40 -6.33 -15.15 16.65
N ASN A 41 -6.16 -15.94 17.70
CA ASN A 41 -6.39 -17.39 17.64
C ASN A 41 -6.93 -17.93 18.99
N PRO A 42 -8.26 -18.10 19.15
CA PRO A 42 -8.84 -18.67 20.36
C PRO A 42 -8.62 -20.19 20.47
N CYS A 43 -8.02 -20.85 19.47
CA CYS A 43 -7.73 -22.28 19.47
C CYS A 43 -6.26 -22.61 19.76
N LEU A 44 -5.49 -21.67 20.28
CA LEU A 44 -4.13 -21.93 20.76
C LEU A 44 -4.11 -23.07 21.81
N PRO A 45 -3.09 -23.95 21.82
CA PRO A 45 -2.95 -24.98 22.84
C PRO A 45 -2.73 -24.38 24.23
N GLU A 46 -3.50 -24.84 25.24
CA GLU A 46 -3.43 -24.28 26.60
C GLU A 46 -2.03 -24.44 27.22
N ALA A 47 -1.38 -25.58 27.00
CA ALA A 47 -0.02 -25.83 27.48
C ALA A 47 0.98 -24.83 26.89
N GLU A 48 0.84 -24.47 25.62
CA GLU A 48 1.74 -23.52 24.95
C GLU A 48 1.47 -22.09 25.42
N VAL A 49 0.21 -21.71 25.61
CA VAL A 49 -0.15 -20.39 26.17
C VAL A 49 0.35 -20.25 27.61
N GLN A 50 0.23 -21.30 28.42
CA GLN A 50 0.76 -21.32 29.78
C GLN A 50 2.28 -21.18 29.80
N ASN A 51 2.98 -21.90 28.91
CA ASN A 51 4.44 -21.86 28.84
C ASN A 51 4.97 -20.50 28.36
N HIS A 52 4.29 -19.85 27.41
CA HIS A 52 4.72 -18.56 26.85
C HIS A 52 4.29 -17.35 27.68
N PHE A 53 3.12 -17.39 28.33
CA PHE A 53 2.49 -16.22 28.94
C PHE A 53 2.03 -16.42 30.38
N GLY A 54 2.23 -17.61 30.96
CA GLY A 54 1.86 -17.95 32.33
C GLY A 54 0.40 -18.36 32.53
N ALA A 55 0.08 -18.83 33.74
CA ALA A 55 -1.23 -19.40 34.07
C ALA A 55 -2.41 -18.43 33.91
N GLY A 56 -2.20 -17.13 34.11
CA GLY A 56 -3.23 -16.10 33.93
C GLY A 56 -3.74 -16.00 32.49
N ALA A 57 -2.87 -16.27 31.50
CA ALA A 57 -3.25 -16.25 30.08
C ALA A 57 -4.16 -17.41 29.68
N VAL A 58 -4.09 -18.55 30.38
CA VAL A 58 -5.01 -19.68 30.17
C VAL A 58 -6.45 -19.27 30.50
N GLY A 59 -6.64 -18.47 31.56
CA GLY A 59 -7.96 -17.90 31.89
C GLY A 59 -8.51 -17.00 30.78
N LEU A 60 -7.66 -16.17 30.17
CA LEU A 60 -8.04 -15.33 29.02
C LEU A 60 -8.43 -16.18 27.80
N LEU A 61 -7.69 -17.25 27.52
CA LEU A 61 -7.97 -18.18 26.43
C LEU A 61 -9.34 -18.87 26.62
N GLN A 62 -9.63 -19.33 27.83
CA GLN A 62 -10.94 -19.93 28.14
C GLN A 62 -12.07 -18.91 27.98
N GLN A 63 -11.88 -17.66 28.40
CA GLN A 63 -12.86 -16.59 28.20
C GLN A 63 -13.09 -16.30 26.71
N ALA A 64 -12.02 -16.23 25.91
CA ALA A 64 -12.10 -15.99 24.47
C ALA A 64 -12.82 -17.12 23.70
N ARG A 65 -12.82 -18.35 24.24
CA ARG A 65 -13.54 -19.50 23.66
C ARG A 65 -15.04 -19.53 23.98
N ARG A 66 -15.49 -18.93 25.09
CA ARG A 66 -16.90 -18.99 25.54
C ARG A 66 -17.94 -18.57 24.51
N PRO A 67 -17.72 -17.54 23.67
CA PRO A 67 -18.71 -17.12 22.68
C PRO A 67 -18.91 -18.12 21.53
N TRP A 68 -18.04 -19.13 21.40
CA TRP A 68 -18.02 -20.04 20.27
C TRP A 68 -18.69 -21.40 20.60
N PRO A 69 -19.23 -22.12 19.60
CA PRO A 69 -19.73 -23.49 19.76
C PRO A 69 -18.70 -24.45 20.37
N GLN A 70 -19.18 -25.43 21.12
CA GLN A 70 -18.31 -26.47 21.69
C GLN A 70 -17.59 -27.27 20.60
N ASN A 71 -16.40 -27.79 20.93
CA ASN A 71 -15.55 -28.60 20.04
C ASN A 71 -15.04 -27.89 18.78
N MET A 72 -15.25 -26.57 18.64
CA MET A 72 -14.75 -25.77 17.51
C MET A 72 -13.25 -25.96 17.26
N CYS A 73 -12.44 -26.03 18.32
CA CYS A 73 -10.99 -26.20 18.20
C CYS A 73 -10.55 -27.65 17.90
N GLN A 74 -11.45 -28.63 17.99
CA GLN A 74 -11.16 -30.02 17.61
C GLN A 74 -11.35 -30.22 16.10
N ASP A 75 -12.22 -29.43 15.48
CA ASP A 75 -12.36 -29.37 14.03
C ASP A 75 -11.23 -28.52 13.42
N ARG A 76 -10.28 -29.19 12.77
CA ARG A 76 -9.09 -28.54 12.20
C ARG A 76 -9.44 -27.50 11.13
N THR A 77 -10.51 -27.71 10.38
CA THR A 77 -10.93 -26.80 9.31
C THR A 77 -11.51 -25.53 9.90
N ILE A 78 -12.40 -25.68 10.88
CA ILE A 78 -12.98 -24.53 11.59
C ILE A 78 -11.90 -23.76 12.36
N ALA A 79 -11.06 -24.46 13.12
CA ALA A 79 -9.97 -23.83 13.88
C ALA A 79 -9.04 -23.02 12.97
N ARG A 80 -8.64 -23.59 11.83
CA ARG A 80 -7.81 -22.90 10.83
C ARG A 80 -8.51 -21.68 10.24
N ASN A 81 -9.74 -21.85 9.75
CA ASN A 81 -10.44 -20.76 9.08
C ASN A 81 -10.81 -19.64 10.06
N LEU A 82 -11.06 -19.96 11.33
CA LEU A 82 -11.29 -18.93 12.34
C LEU A 82 -10.02 -18.13 12.63
N ALA A 83 -8.88 -18.80 12.81
CA ALA A 83 -7.59 -18.12 12.99
C ALA A 83 -7.26 -17.26 11.75
N ASP A 84 -7.45 -17.80 10.55
CA ASP A 84 -7.29 -17.06 9.30
C ASP A 84 -8.24 -15.84 9.25
N TRP A 85 -9.50 -15.97 9.64
CA TRP A 85 -10.44 -14.85 9.66
C TRP A 85 -9.99 -13.76 10.62
N LEU A 86 -9.68 -14.10 11.86
CA LEU A 86 -9.30 -13.15 12.91
C LEU A 86 -7.98 -12.45 12.59
N TYR A 87 -7.00 -13.19 12.08
CA TYR A 87 -5.73 -12.63 11.61
C TYR A 87 -5.93 -11.72 10.40
N ASN A 88 -6.58 -12.22 9.35
CA ASN A 88 -6.70 -11.48 8.10
C ASN A 88 -7.60 -10.24 8.25
N SER A 89 -8.67 -10.31 9.05
CA SER A 89 -9.53 -9.15 9.33
C SER A 89 -8.79 -8.09 10.15
N SER A 90 -7.99 -8.49 11.15
CA SER A 90 -7.15 -7.58 11.93
C SER A 90 -6.06 -6.93 11.06
N ALA A 91 -5.41 -7.73 10.21
CA ALA A 91 -4.44 -7.23 9.25
C ALA A 91 -5.09 -6.27 8.24
N LEU A 92 -6.33 -6.55 7.81
CA LEU A 92 -7.08 -5.71 6.89
C LEU A 92 -7.39 -4.37 7.54
N LEU A 93 -7.83 -4.36 8.80
CA LEU A 93 -8.04 -3.13 9.57
C LEU A 93 -6.76 -2.30 9.74
N ALA A 94 -5.64 -2.96 9.97
CA ALA A 94 -4.34 -2.29 10.14
C ALA A 94 -3.78 -1.73 8.83
N LYS A 95 -4.19 -2.28 7.68
CA LYS A 95 -3.64 -1.95 6.35
C LYS A 95 -4.62 -1.22 5.43
N THR A 96 -5.85 -0.98 5.86
CA THR A 96 -6.89 -0.31 5.05
C THR A 96 -7.00 1.18 5.37
N ASP A 97 -7.12 2.00 4.33
CA ASP A 97 -7.32 3.45 4.46
C ASP A 97 -8.76 3.84 4.82
N ARG A 98 -9.70 2.88 4.81
CA ARG A 98 -11.09 3.07 5.28
C ARG A 98 -11.35 2.27 6.56
N PRO A 99 -10.63 2.53 7.66
CA PRO A 99 -10.69 1.70 8.86
C PRO A 99 -12.10 1.63 9.45
N LEU A 100 -12.88 2.72 9.39
CA LEU A 100 -14.25 2.75 9.93
C LEU A 100 -15.23 1.89 9.10
N VAL A 101 -15.12 1.93 7.77
CA VAL A 101 -15.98 1.13 6.88
C VAL A 101 -15.64 -0.35 7.00
N MET A 102 -14.34 -0.67 6.98
CA MET A 102 -13.89 -2.05 7.15
C MET A 102 -14.20 -2.58 8.55
N ALA A 103 -14.11 -1.74 9.59
CA ALA A 103 -14.51 -2.10 10.94
C ALA A 103 -15.99 -2.43 11.04
N ASP A 104 -16.88 -1.67 10.38
CA ASP A 104 -18.31 -2.00 10.38
C ASP A 104 -18.60 -3.34 9.67
N ILE A 105 -17.96 -3.58 8.52
CA ILE A 105 -18.12 -4.84 7.78
C ILE A 105 -17.58 -6.03 8.58
N ILE A 106 -16.39 -5.91 9.14
CA ILE A 106 -15.75 -6.94 9.96
C ILE A 106 -16.60 -7.20 11.21
N ARG A 107 -17.08 -6.15 11.88
CA ARG A 107 -17.98 -6.28 13.03
C ARG A 107 -19.24 -7.07 12.68
N LYS A 108 -19.95 -6.70 11.60
CA LYS A 108 -21.17 -7.42 11.17
C LYS A 108 -20.90 -8.89 10.82
N ARG A 109 -19.77 -9.19 10.17
CA ARG A 109 -19.37 -10.56 9.84
C ARG A 109 -19.02 -11.37 11.09
N THR A 110 -18.28 -10.77 12.03
CA THR A 110 -17.96 -11.38 13.32
C THR A 110 -19.22 -11.60 14.16
N GLU A 111 -20.15 -10.66 14.20
CA GLU A 111 -21.46 -10.84 14.86
C GLU A 111 -22.24 -12.03 14.26
N ALA A 112 -22.22 -12.18 12.93
CA ALA A 112 -22.85 -13.32 12.27
C ALA A 112 -22.17 -14.66 12.60
N LEU A 113 -20.87 -14.68 12.86
CA LEU A 113 -20.14 -15.86 13.33
C LEU A 113 -20.45 -16.17 14.80
N LEU A 114 -20.48 -15.14 15.65
CA LEU A 114 -20.83 -15.27 17.08
C LEU A 114 -22.29 -15.71 17.30
N ALA A 115 -23.16 -15.48 16.32
CA ALA A 115 -24.53 -15.98 16.33
C ALA A 115 -24.65 -17.48 16.01
N CYS A 116 -23.60 -18.13 15.49
CA CYS A 116 -23.61 -19.57 15.23
C CYS A 116 -23.72 -20.36 16.53
N ARG A 117 -24.65 -21.33 16.57
CA ARG A 117 -24.85 -22.22 17.73
C ARG A 117 -24.23 -23.60 17.56
N ASP A 118 -23.81 -23.94 16.35
CA ASP A 118 -23.22 -25.24 16.00
C ASP A 118 -22.04 -25.12 15.03
N LEU A 119 -21.33 -26.24 14.84
CA LEU A 119 -20.16 -26.31 13.96
C LEU A 119 -20.53 -26.23 12.47
N ARG A 120 -21.75 -26.60 12.09
CA ARG A 120 -22.20 -26.56 10.69
C ARG A 120 -22.33 -25.11 10.20
N CYS A 121 -22.93 -24.25 11.02
CA CYS A 121 -23.02 -22.81 10.75
C CYS A 121 -21.64 -22.18 10.54
N LEU A 122 -20.64 -22.59 11.33
CA LEU A 122 -19.27 -22.12 11.18
C LEU A 122 -18.61 -22.64 9.90
N HIS A 123 -18.79 -23.92 9.57
CA HIS A 123 -18.34 -24.49 8.29
C HIS A 123 -18.90 -23.75 7.08
N ASP A 124 -20.18 -23.38 7.13
CA ASP A 124 -20.83 -22.70 6.00
C ASP A 124 -20.36 -21.24 5.87
N LYS A 125 -20.11 -20.54 7.00
CA LYS A 125 -19.83 -19.10 7.00
C LYS A 125 -18.35 -18.74 6.94
N LEU A 126 -17.46 -19.54 7.54
CA LEU A 126 -16.05 -19.18 7.67
C LEU A 126 -15.29 -19.14 6.33
N PRO A 127 -15.37 -20.16 5.45
CA PRO A 127 -14.64 -20.14 4.19
C PRO A 127 -14.90 -18.88 3.33
N PRO A 128 -16.15 -18.48 3.02
CA PRO A 128 -16.39 -17.28 2.22
C PRO A 128 -15.98 -15.98 2.93
N MET A 129 -15.96 -15.95 4.27
CA MET A 129 -15.45 -14.81 5.02
C MET A 129 -13.92 -14.71 4.97
N VAL A 130 -13.22 -15.84 5.07
CA VAL A 130 -11.76 -15.94 4.93
C VAL A 130 -11.35 -15.54 3.51
N ASP A 131 -12.02 -16.08 2.49
CA ASP A 131 -11.75 -15.74 1.10
C ASP A 131 -11.98 -14.25 0.83
N TRP A 132 -13.04 -13.67 1.39
CA TRP A 132 -13.26 -12.23 1.33
C TRP A 132 -12.12 -11.46 2.01
N ALA A 133 -11.69 -11.85 3.21
CA ALA A 133 -10.63 -11.15 3.94
C ALA A 133 -9.29 -11.21 3.19
N LYS A 134 -8.90 -12.41 2.72
CA LYS A 134 -7.70 -12.63 1.90
C LYS A 134 -7.77 -11.83 0.60
N THR A 135 -8.88 -11.92 -0.13
CA THR A 135 -9.08 -11.15 -1.36
C THR A 135 -8.98 -9.65 -1.12
N ASN A 136 -9.47 -9.11 0.00
CA ASN A 136 -9.39 -7.68 0.29
C ASN A 136 -8.03 -7.25 0.88
N LEU A 137 -7.25 -8.18 1.43
CA LEU A 137 -5.85 -7.96 1.79
C LEU A 137 -4.93 -7.98 0.56
N ASP A 138 -5.20 -8.91 -0.36
CA ASP A 138 -4.44 -9.08 -1.61
C ASP A 138 -4.80 -8.01 -2.63
N ARG A 139 -6.02 -7.47 -2.57
CA ARG A 139 -6.38 -6.23 -3.25
C ARG A 139 -5.59 -5.10 -2.64
N THR A 140 -4.57 -4.67 -3.37
CA THR A 140 -3.93 -3.37 -3.18
C THR A 140 -5.03 -2.32 -3.03
N PRO A 141 -4.99 -1.44 -2.00
CA PRO A 141 -6.05 -0.48 -1.77
C PRO A 141 -6.38 0.30 -3.04
N VAL A 142 -7.65 0.26 -3.48
CA VAL A 142 -8.17 1.25 -4.42
C VAL A 142 -8.54 2.46 -3.58
N TYR A 143 -7.57 3.36 -3.48
CA TYR A 143 -7.63 4.59 -2.70
C TYR A 143 -8.87 5.42 -3.04
N GLY A 144 -9.51 5.96 -2.01
CA GLY A 144 -10.72 6.75 -2.10
C GLY A 144 -10.59 8.10 -1.41
N ILE A 145 -10.74 9.14 -2.21
CA ILE A 145 -11.23 10.50 -1.93
C ILE A 145 -10.35 11.42 -1.06
N ASP A 146 -9.70 10.95 0.02
CA ASP A 146 -8.69 11.76 0.76
C ASP A 146 -7.25 11.55 0.21
N ASP A 147 -7.11 10.50 -0.61
CA ASP A 147 -5.91 10.09 -1.35
C ASP A 147 -6.07 10.39 -2.83
N GLN A 148 -6.24 11.67 -3.18
CA GLN A 148 -6.05 12.07 -4.57
C GLN A 148 -4.57 11.87 -4.90
N PRO A 149 -4.22 11.16 -5.99
CA PRO A 149 -2.84 11.03 -6.42
C PRO A 149 -2.22 12.44 -6.54
N ILE A 150 -1.22 12.72 -5.70
CA ILE A 150 -0.62 14.05 -5.66
C ILE A 150 0.20 14.20 -6.93
N SER A 151 -0.06 15.25 -7.73
CA SER A 151 0.77 15.51 -8.90
C SER A 151 2.24 15.62 -8.49
N VAL A 152 3.14 14.98 -9.23
CA VAL A 152 4.58 15.21 -9.04
C VAL A 152 4.92 16.67 -9.29
N GLU A 153 4.25 17.29 -10.25
CA GLU A 153 4.42 18.69 -10.65
C GLU A 153 3.86 19.65 -9.59
N GLY A 154 4.70 20.59 -9.16
CA GLY A 154 4.34 21.73 -8.34
C GLY A 154 4.28 23.03 -9.14
N ALA A 155 4.83 24.09 -8.58
CA ALA A 155 4.82 25.42 -9.19
C ALA A 155 5.99 25.61 -10.16
N LEU A 156 5.78 26.37 -11.23
CA LEU A 156 6.85 26.78 -12.15
C LEU A 156 7.92 27.60 -11.40
N LEU A 157 9.19 27.31 -11.65
CA LEU A 157 10.31 28.04 -11.09
C LEU A 157 10.55 29.32 -11.88
N SER A 158 10.46 30.47 -11.23
CA SER A 158 10.64 31.77 -11.90
C SER A 158 12.09 32.04 -12.31
N LEU A 159 13.08 31.50 -11.60
CA LEU A 159 14.51 31.76 -11.81
C LEU A 159 15.36 30.47 -11.76
N PRO A 160 15.18 29.52 -12.71
CA PRO A 160 15.83 28.21 -12.67
C PRO A 160 17.37 28.31 -12.73
N LYS A 161 17.92 29.27 -13.48
CA LYS A 161 19.38 29.54 -13.53
C LYS A 161 19.99 29.80 -12.15
N LEU A 162 19.23 30.41 -11.24
CA LEU A 162 19.68 30.72 -9.88
C LEU A 162 19.46 29.55 -8.92
N SER A 163 18.33 28.85 -9.03
CA SER A 163 17.96 27.73 -8.15
C SER A 163 18.72 26.45 -8.45
N LEU A 164 19.16 26.26 -9.70
CA LEU A 164 19.79 25.03 -10.20
C LEU A 164 21.27 25.26 -10.54
N ARG A 165 22.02 25.88 -9.63
CA ARG A 165 23.47 26.05 -9.80
C ARG A 165 24.13 24.68 -9.92
N GLY A 166 25.07 24.56 -10.87
CA GLY A 166 25.77 23.30 -11.14
C GLY A 166 24.92 22.27 -11.88
N LEU A 167 23.85 22.68 -12.58
CA LEU A 167 23.15 21.81 -13.51
C LEU A 167 23.94 21.70 -14.82
N ASP A 168 24.36 20.48 -15.15
CA ASP A 168 24.97 20.17 -16.43
C ASP A 168 23.90 20.00 -17.51
N LEU A 169 24.11 20.67 -18.65
CA LEU A 169 23.27 20.57 -19.84
C LEU A 169 24.13 20.19 -21.05
N PRO A 170 23.58 19.47 -22.05
CA PRO A 170 22.17 19.06 -22.16
C PRO A 170 21.81 17.86 -21.26
N LEU A 171 20.54 17.78 -20.85
CA LEU A 171 20.01 16.59 -20.17
C LEU A 171 20.03 15.36 -21.10
N PRO A 172 20.02 14.13 -20.56
CA PRO A 172 19.98 12.91 -21.37
C PRO A 172 18.85 12.93 -22.41
N GLY A 173 19.22 12.90 -23.68
CA GLY A 173 18.27 12.91 -24.80
C GLY A 173 17.62 14.26 -25.10
N GLN A 174 17.97 15.35 -24.39
CA GLN A 174 17.33 16.66 -24.54
C GLN A 174 17.31 17.14 -26.00
N ASN A 175 18.46 17.14 -26.70
CA ASN A 175 18.56 17.61 -28.08
C ASN A 175 17.66 16.86 -29.07
N LYS A 176 17.27 15.63 -28.73
CA LYS A 176 16.38 14.81 -29.56
C LYS A 176 14.91 15.17 -29.34
N PHE A 177 14.54 15.41 -28.09
CA PHE A 177 13.13 15.55 -27.70
C PHE A 177 12.67 17.00 -27.57
N CYS A 178 13.58 17.91 -27.24
CA CYS A 178 13.32 19.34 -27.12
C CYS A 178 13.86 20.09 -28.36
N GLY A 179 13.40 21.32 -28.57
CA GLY A 179 13.81 22.18 -29.69
C GLY A 179 15.29 22.66 -29.66
N GLY A 180 16.06 22.26 -28.64
CA GLY A 180 17.45 22.64 -28.44
C GLY A 180 18.07 21.99 -27.19
N GLY A 181 19.33 22.33 -26.91
CA GLY A 181 20.13 21.79 -25.80
C GLY A 181 20.38 22.76 -24.65
N GLY A 182 19.80 23.96 -24.72
CA GLY A 182 19.99 25.00 -23.72
C GLY A 182 18.98 24.91 -22.59
N ILE A 183 19.20 25.71 -21.54
CA ILE A 183 18.25 25.82 -20.44
C ILE A 183 16.94 26.50 -20.86
N ASP A 184 17.00 27.38 -21.87
CA ASP A 184 15.84 28.15 -22.34
C ASP A 184 14.85 27.28 -23.15
N ASP A 185 15.24 26.05 -23.50
CA ASP A 185 14.41 25.03 -24.17
C ASP A 185 13.59 24.19 -23.17
N LEU A 186 13.74 24.44 -21.87
CA LEU A 186 13.20 23.64 -20.78
C LEU A 186 12.35 24.50 -19.83
N ASP A 187 11.27 23.91 -19.34
CA ASP A 187 10.49 24.44 -18.22
C ASP A 187 10.81 23.64 -16.95
N PHE A 188 11.02 24.36 -15.84
CA PHE A 188 11.40 23.78 -14.55
C PHE A 188 10.30 24.02 -13.53
N PHE A 189 9.88 22.98 -12.84
CA PHE A 189 8.84 23.00 -11.83
C PHE A 189 9.39 22.49 -10.51
N SER A 190 8.96 23.07 -9.40
CA SER A 190 9.09 22.42 -8.10
C SER A 190 8.34 21.09 -8.12
N THR A 191 8.66 20.21 -7.18
CA THR A 191 7.96 18.94 -7.06
C THR A 191 7.32 18.79 -5.69
N ASN A 192 6.26 17.97 -5.64
CA ASN A 192 5.65 17.57 -4.38
C ASN A 192 6.35 16.35 -3.74
N LEU A 193 7.48 15.89 -4.30
CA LEU A 193 8.27 14.78 -3.76
C LEU A 193 8.97 15.22 -2.48
N LYS A 194 8.65 14.54 -1.36
CA LYS A 194 9.22 14.82 -0.04
C LYS A 194 10.06 13.65 0.47
N VAL A 195 11.38 13.77 0.29
CA VAL A 195 12.39 12.87 0.86
C VAL A 195 13.38 13.70 1.68
N SER A 196 13.64 13.28 2.91
CA SER A 196 14.49 14.03 3.84
C SER A 196 15.91 14.19 3.30
N GLY A 197 16.45 15.41 3.35
CA GLY A 197 17.81 15.72 2.91
C GLY A 197 18.01 15.79 1.39
N LYS A 198 16.93 15.70 0.61
CA LYS A 198 16.99 15.73 -0.86
C LYS A 198 16.10 16.83 -1.44
N ALA A 199 16.56 17.44 -2.52
CA ALA A 199 15.80 18.40 -3.32
C ALA A 199 15.46 17.80 -4.69
N TYR A 200 14.26 18.07 -5.19
CA TYR A 200 13.77 17.54 -6.46
C TYR A 200 13.18 18.63 -7.34
N VAL A 201 13.41 18.51 -8.65
CA VAL A 201 12.90 19.43 -9.67
C VAL A 201 12.38 18.62 -10.85
N LEU A 202 11.19 18.94 -11.33
CA LEU A 202 10.62 18.37 -12.53
C LEU A 202 11.00 19.25 -13.72
N VAL A 203 11.49 18.64 -14.79
CA VAL A 203 11.89 19.34 -16.01
C VAL A 203 11.11 18.79 -17.19
N LYS A 204 10.58 19.69 -18.02
CA LYS A 204 9.84 19.35 -19.24
C LYS A 204 10.42 20.12 -20.41
N CYS A 205 10.34 19.56 -21.62
CA CYS A 205 10.59 20.34 -22.82
C CYS A 205 9.53 21.46 -22.95
N LYS A 206 9.97 22.68 -23.25
CA LYS A 206 9.08 23.83 -23.46
C LYS A 206 8.31 23.74 -24.78
N ALA A 207 8.99 23.29 -25.83
CA ALA A 207 8.39 22.93 -27.11
C ALA A 207 8.19 21.40 -27.17
N ASP A 208 6.94 20.98 -27.34
CA ASP A 208 6.58 19.57 -27.45
C ASP A 208 6.49 19.16 -28.93
N ASN A 209 7.47 18.41 -29.41
CA ASN A 209 7.49 17.88 -30.78
C ASN A 209 6.63 16.60 -30.93
N GLY A 210 5.63 16.39 -30.06
CA GLY A 210 4.81 15.18 -29.99
C GLY A 210 5.42 14.05 -29.16
N GLU A 211 6.55 14.32 -28.50
CA GLU A 211 7.28 13.35 -27.68
C GLU A 211 7.61 13.89 -26.29
N ARG A 212 6.61 14.45 -25.57
CA ARG A 212 6.73 14.96 -24.17
C ARG A 212 7.63 14.09 -23.29
N LYS A 213 8.87 14.54 -23.17
CA LYS A 213 9.92 13.93 -22.37
C LYS A 213 10.04 14.74 -21.09
N ASN A 214 10.02 14.03 -19.96
CA ASN A 214 10.12 14.63 -18.64
C ASN A 214 11.31 14.03 -17.88
N TRP A 215 11.97 14.86 -17.10
CA TRP A 215 13.02 14.46 -16.17
C TRP A 215 12.64 14.84 -14.74
N ILE A 216 13.01 14.02 -13.78
CA ILE A 216 13.07 14.43 -12.38
C ILE A 216 14.54 14.49 -12.02
N LEU A 217 14.99 15.67 -11.60
CA LEU A 217 16.33 15.91 -11.12
C LEU A 217 16.36 15.83 -9.60
N GLU A 218 17.44 15.29 -9.04
CA GLU A 218 17.67 15.18 -7.61
C GLU A 218 18.99 15.85 -7.23
N ASN A 219 19.00 16.51 -6.06
CA ASN A 219 20.19 17.02 -5.41
C ASN A 219 20.23 16.57 -3.94
N ASP A 220 21.31 15.88 -3.55
CA ASP A 220 21.51 15.33 -2.21
C ASP A 220 22.22 16.35 -1.27
N GLY A 221 21.65 17.56 -1.12
CA GLY A 221 22.10 18.52 -0.11
C GLY A 221 23.39 19.29 -0.44
N GLY A 222 23.64 19.60 -1.72
CA GLY A 222 24.76 20.46 -2.17
C GLY A 222 25.73 19.81 -3.16
N LYS A 223 25.34 18.69 -3.78
CA LYS A 223 26.07 18.03 -4.88
C LYS A 223 25.60 18.55 -6.25
N ASP A 224 26.13 17.99 -7.33
CA ASP A 224 25.64 18.20 -8.69
C ASP A 224 24.22 17.65 -8.88
N TRP A 225 23.46 18.26 -9.78
CA TRP A 225 22.10 17.81 -10.13
C TRP A 225 22.17 16.57 -11.01
N ARG A 226 21.40 15.52 -10.67
CA ARG A 226 21.33 14.28 -11.47
C ARG A 226 19.91 13.92 -11.87
N ALA A 227 19.74 13.36 -13.08
CA ALA A 227 18.47 12.81 -13.50
C ALA A 227 18.20 11.46 -12.82
N VAL A 228 17.13 11.38 -12.03
CA VAL A 228 16.65 10.14 -11.38
C VAL A 228 15.41 9.56 -12.06
N VAL A 229 14.75 10.34 -12.92
CA VAL A 229 13.70 9.89 -13.85
C VAL A 229 14.02 10.47 -15.22
N ASP A 230 13.85 9.65 -16.27
CA ASP A 230 14.06 10.05 -17.66
C ASP A 230 13.06 9.31 -18.58
N LEU A 231 11.83 9.82 -18.74
CA LEU A 231 10.77 9.09 -19.47
C LEU A 231 9.76 9.98 -20.17
N ARG A 232 9.01 9.39 -21.09
CA ARG A 232 7.87 10.04 -21.75
C ARG A 232 6.61 9.88 -20.92
N ALA A 233 5.96 10.98 -20.58
CA ALA A 233 4.67 10.98 -19.89
C ALA A 233 3.89 12.29 -20.14
N ASN A 234 2.56 12.17 -20.18
CA ASN A 234 1.64 13.30 -20.13
C ASN A 234 1.54 13.84 -18.69
N ALA A 235 1.47 12.95 -17.72
CA ALA A 235 1.33 13.29 -16.30
C ALA A 235 2.06 12.28 -15.41
N MET A 236 2.45 12.72 -14.22
CA MET A 236 3.02 11.87 -13.18
C MET A 236 2.38 12.16 -11.84
N GLN A 237 2.10 11.10 -11.07
CA GLN A 237 1.47 11.18 -9.78
C GLN A 237 2.29 10.42 -8.74
N ILE A 238 2.32 10.95 -7.53
CA ILE A 238 2.97 10.37 -6.36
C ILE A 238 1.99 9.40 -5.72
N GLY A 239 2.40 8.14 -5.67
CA GLY A 239 1.72 7.11 -4.92
C GLY A 239 1.96 7.21 -3.42
N ASN A 240 1.02 6.66 -2.66
CA ASN A 240 1.09 6.65 -1.20
C ASN A 240 2.09 5.63 -0.66
N LEU A 241 2.42 4.62 -1.47
CA LEU A 241 3.42 3.62 -1.13
C LEU A 241 4.82 4.23 -1.21
N ARG A 242 5.69 3.86 -0.28
CA ARG A 242 7.11 4.20 -0.28
C ARG A 242 7.96 2.93 -0.32
N ARG A 243 9.09 3.00 -1.03
CA ARG A 243 10.15 1.98 -1.02
C ARG A 243 11.49 2.68 -0.93
N ASN A 244 12.38 2.18 -0.07
CA ASN A 244 13.69 2.80 0.19
C ASN A 244 13.59 4.29 0.57
N ASN A 245 12.60 4.66 1.38
CA ASN A 245 12.27 6.05 1.78
C ASN A 245 11.80 7.00 0.65
N HIS A 246 11.65 6.50 -0.58
CA HIS A 246 11.14 7.27 -1.72
C HIS A 246 9.71 6.83 -2.05
N PRO A 247 8.81 7.75 -2.45
CA PRO A 247 7.46 7.38 -2.87
C PRO A 247 7.47 6.63 -4.20
N ILE A 248 6.45 5.83 -4.47
CA ILE A 248 6.21 5.26 -5.80
C ILE A 248 5.71 6.36 -6.73
N ILE A 249 6.13 6.35 -7.99
CA ILE A 249 5.65 7.29 -9.01
C ILE A 249 4.86 6.52 -10.05
N PHE A 250 3.65 6.99 -10.34
CA PHE A 250 2.84 6.56 -11.46
C PHE A 250 3.04 7.54 -12.61
N SER A 251 3.35 7.03 -13.80
CA SER A 251 3.42 7.85 -15.02
C SER A 251 2.35 7.43 -16.00
N TYR A 252 1.73 8.41 -16.64
CA TYR A 252 0.64 8.24 -17.59
C TYR A 252 1.08 8.78 -18.94
N LEU A 253 0.95 7.98 -19.98
CA LEU A 253 1.22 8.36 -21.36
C LEU A 253 0.00 8.00 -22.22
N GLU A 254 -0.66 9.01 -22.78
CA GLU A 254 -1.79 8.82 -23.70
C GLU A 254 -1.25 8.33 -25.05
N GLU A 255 -1.85 7.25 -25.56
CA GLU A 255 -1.51 6.65 -26.84
C GLU A 255 -2.79 6.41 -27.66
N SER A 256 -2.66 6.19 -28.96
CA SER A 256 -3.81 5.99 -29.87
C SER A 256 -4.73 4.83 -29.48
N ARG A 257 -4.22 3.86 -28.72
CA ARG A 257 -4.94 2.64 -28.30
C ARG A 257 -5.41 2.67 -26.84
N GLY A 258 -5.08 3.72 -26.08
CA GLY A 258 -5.38 3.81 -24.64
C GLY A 258 -4.29 4.56 -23.88
N THR A 259 -4.34 4.49 -22.55
CA THR A 259 -3.37 5.16 -21.68
C THR A 259 -2.38 4.16 -21.13
N ARG A 260 -1.10 4.33 -21.47
CA ARG A 260 -0.01 3.56 -20.87
C ARG A 260 0.27 4.09 -19.48
N VAL A 261 0.15 3.21 -18.49
CA VAL A 261 0.46 3.48 -17.09
C VAL A 261 1.72 2.72 -16.70
N ARG A 262 2.71 3.42 -16.16
CA ARG A 262 3.94 2.80 -15.62
C ARG A 262 4.06 3.08 -14.14
N ILE A 263 4.42 2.06 -13.38
CA ILE A 263 4.67 2.15 -11.93
C ILE A 263 6.18 2.13 -11.72
N LEU A 264 6.70 3.18 -11.09
CA LEU A 264 8.13 3.41 -10.92
C LEU A 264 8.51 3.36 -9.45
N SER A 265 9.60 2.66 -9.15
CA SER A 265 10.15 2.55 -7.80
C SER A 265 11.61 2.96 -7.78
N TYR A 266 12.02 3.61 -6.69
CA TYR A 266 13.41 4.02 -6.50
C TYR A 266 14.30 2.83 -6.17
N GLN A 267 15.29 2.57 -7.03
CA GLN A 267 16.29 1.49 -6.95
C GLN A 267 17.59 1.97 -7.60
N ASP A 268 18.75 1.63 -7.02
CA ASP A 268 20.07 1.97 -7.59
C ASP A 268 20.23 3.45 -7.98
N ASN A 269 19.85 4.35 -7.07
CA ASN A 269 19.92 5.81 -7.24
C ASN A 269 19.07 6.39 -8.39
N SER A 270 18.03 5.67 -8.84
CA SER A 270 17.10 6.14 -9.88
C SER A 270 15.73 5.50 -9.71
N TYR A 271 14.70 6.06 -10.35
CA TYR A 271 13.40 5.38 -10.45
C TYR A 271 13.41 4.41 -11.63
N ARG A 272 13.14 3.14 -11.34
CA ARG A 272 13.03 2.08 -12.33
C ARG A 272 11.58 1.65 -12.49
N GLU A 273 11.20 1.36 -13.73
CA GLU A 273 9.90 0.77 -14.03
C GLU A 273 9.82 -0.61 -13.37
N MET A 274 8.80 -0.80 -12.53
CA MET A 274 8.44 -2.08 -11.96
C MET A 274 7.43 -2.78 -12.86
N LEU A 275 6.32 -2.10 -13.13
CA LEU A 275 5.15 -2.63 -13.83
C LEU A 275 4.71 -1.66 -14.92
N ARG A 276 4.11 -2.21 -15.97
CA ARG A 276 3.57 -1.44 -17.11
C ARG A 276 2.23 -2.04 -17.54
N TYR A 277 1.24 -1.17 -17.67
CA TYR A 277 -0.08 -1.51 -18.14
C TYR A 277 -0.47 -0.61 -19.31
N LEU A 278 -1.25 -1.15 -20.24
CA LEU A 278 -2.05 -0.38 -21.17
C LEU A 278 -3.48 -0.41 -20.67
N VAL A 279 -4.03 0.75 -20.32
CA VAL A 279 -5.41 0.90 -19.87
C VAL A 279 -6.25 1.34 -21.07
N VAL A 280 -7.25 0.55 -21.43
CA VAL A 280 -8.15 0.80 -22.56
C VAL A 280 -9.58 0.85 -22.05
N GLU A 281 -10.33 1.87 -22.45
CA GLU A 281 -11.77 1.93 -22.19
C GLU A 281 -12.53 1.15 -23.27
N ASP A 282 -13.48 0.31 -22.85
CA ASP A 282 -14.41 -0.32 -23.78
C ASP A 282 -15.56 0.62 -24.19
N ARG A 283 -16.46 0.14 -25.05
CA ARG A 283 -17.64 0.89 -25.51
C ARG A 283 -18.59 1.27 -24.38
N SER A 284 -18.52 0.60 -23.24
CA SER A 284 -19.33 0.83 -22.04
C SER A 284 -18.62 1.71 -21.01
N LYS A 285 -17.46 2.30 -21.35
CA LYS A 285 -16.65 3.15 -20.46
C LYS A 285 -16.06 2.41 -19.26
N LEU A 286 -15.91 1.09 -19.36
CA LEU A 286 -15.15 0.33 -18.37
C LEU A 286 -13.68 0.29 -18.78
N ALA A 287 -12.79 0.61 -17.83
CA ALA A 287 -11.35 0.59 -18.03
C ALA A 287 -10.79 -0.82 -17.80
N HIS A 288 -10.08 -1.35 -18.79
CA HIS A 288 -9.41 -2.65 -18.75
C HIS A 288 -7.90 -2.44 -18.78
N ALA A 289 -7.18 -3.04 -17.84
CA ALA A 289 -5.72 -2.96 -17.77
C ALA A 289 -5.10 -4.23 -18.35
N PHE A 290 -4.27 -4.07 -19.38
CA PHE A 290 -3.51 -5.15 -20.01
C PHE A 290 -2.05 -5.00 -19.62
N GLU A 291 -1.47 -6.02 -19.00
CA GLU A 291 -0.03 -6.05 -18.74
C GLU A 291 0.73 -6.05 -20.06
N VAL A 292 1.78 -5.23 -20.13
CA VAL A 292 2.64 -5.15 -21.32
C VAL A 292 3.97 -5.82 -20.97
N GLU A 293 4.25 -6.96 -21.59
CA GLU A 293 5.53 -7.66 -21.40
C GLU A 293 6.72 -6.77 -21.81
N ARG A 294 7.84 -6.91 -21.09
CA ARG A 294 9.08 -6.23 -21.43
C ARG A 294 9.66 -6.86 -22.70
N GLN A 295 9.63 -6.10 -23.79
CA GLN A 295 10.51 -6.34 -24.94
C GLN A 295 11.96 -5.99 -24.59
#